data_AF-A0A376Y6U3-F1
#
_entry.id   AF-A0A376Y6U3-F1
#
_cell.length_a   1.000
_cell.length_b   1.000
_cell.length_c   1.000
_cell.angle_alpha   90.00
_cell.angle_beta   90.00
_cell.angle_gamma   90.00
#
_symmetry.space_group_name_H-M   'P 1'
#
loop_
_entity.id
_entity.type
_entity.pdbx_description
1 polymer ?
#
loop_
_entity_poly.entity_id
_entity_poly.type
_entity_poly.pdbx_seq_one_letter_code
_entity_poly.pdbx_strand_id
1 'polypeptide(L)'
;MANELTWHDVLAEEKQQPYFLNTLQTVASERQSGVTIYPPQKDVFNAFRFTELGDVKVVILGQDPITDRDRRMVWHFRSSRHAIPPSLLNMYKELENTIPGFTRPNHGYLESWARQGVLLLNTVLTVRAGQAHSHASLVGDVY
;
A
#
# COMPACT_ATOMS: atom_id res chain seq x y z
N MET A 1 -13.82 15.19 24.74
CA MET A 1 -13.33 14.07 23.92
C MET A 1 -11.90 14.42 23.56
N ALA A 2 -10.93 13.55 23.90
CA ALA A 2 -9.55 13.79 23.47
C ALA A 2 -9.55 13.79 21.94
N ASN A 3 -8.97 14.82 21.33
CA ASN A 3 -8.82 14.86 19.89
C ASN A 3 -7.76 13.80 19.54
N GLU A 4 -8.20 12.66 19.01
CA GLU A 4 -7.25 11.61 18.61
C GLU A 4 -6.37 12.14 17.47
N LEU A 5 -5.06 11.96 17.60
CA LEU A 5 -4.09 12.39 16.60
C LEU A 5 -4.40 11.73 15.26
N THR A 6 -4.39 12.53 14.18
CA THR A 6 -4.58 12.05 12.82
C THR A 6 -3.25 11.98 12.05
N TRP A 7 -3.24 11.25 10.94
CA TRP A 7 -2.13 11.29 9.98
C TRP A 7 -1.89 12.68 9.42
N HIS A 8 -2.92 13.53 9.33
CA HIS A 8 -2.74 14.91 8.89
C HIS A 8 -1.91 15.68 9.92
N ASP A 9 -2.23 15.54 11.20
CA ASP A 9 -1.55 16.27 12.29
C ASP A 9 -0.06 15.95 12.35
N VAL A 10 0.30 14.67 12.20
CA VAL A 10 1.71 14.23 12.35
C VAL A 10 2.52 14.27 11.06
N LEU A 11 1.88 14.20 9.88
CA LEU A 11 2.58 14.24 8.59
C LEU A 11 2.51 15.61 7.89
N ALA A 12 1.91 16.62 8.54
CA ALA A 12 1.75 17.95 7.93
C ALA A 12 3.08 18.57 7.52
N GLU A 13 4.07 18.54 8.40
CA GLU A 13 5.42 19.07 8.16
C GLU A 13 6.21 18.17 7.19
N GLU A 14 6.06 16.85 7.32
CA GLU A 14 6.77 15.88 6.47
C GLU A 14 6.38 16.04 5.00
N LYS A 15 5.10 16.29 4.73
CA LYS A 15 4.58 16.53 3.36
C LYS A 15 5.13 17.79 2.69
N GLN A 16 5.72 18.69 3.46
CA GLN A 16 6.32 19.93 2.95
C GLN A 16 7.83 19.80 2.69
N GLN A 17 8.44 18.68 3.11
CA GLN A 17 9.87 18.50 2.95
C GLN A 17 10.26 18.39 1.47
N PRO A 18 11.42 18.95 1.06
CA PRO A 18 11.84 18.96 -0.33
C PRO A 18 11.91 17.56 -0.95
N TYR A 19 12.35 16.55 -0.20
CA TYR A 19 12.45 15.18 -0.71
C TYR A 19 11.05 14.63 -1.06
N PHE A 20 10.06 14.83 -0.20
CA PHE A 20 8.68 14.36 -0.41
C PHE A 20 8.05 15.03 -1.64
N LEU A 21 8.23 16.36 -1.76
CA LEU A 21 7.75 17.11 -2.92
C LEU A 21 8.42 16.66 -4.22
N ASN A 22 9.73 16.43 -4.19
CA ASN A 22 10.48 15.91 -5.34
C ASN A 22 10.02 14.51 -5.74
N THR A 23 9.75 13.62 -4.78
CA THR A 23 9.18 12.28 -5.04
C THR A 23 7.86 12.40 -5.79
N LEU A 24 6.94 13.25 -5.30
CA LEU A 24 5.62 13.45 -5.93
C LEU A 24 5.74 14.06 -7.33
N GLN A 25 6.60 15.06 -7.51
CA GLN A 25 6.83 15.69 -8.80
C GLN A 25 7.43 14.73 -9.82
N THR A 26 8.37 13.88 -9.40
CA THR A 26 9.01 12.86 -10.26
C THR A 26 7.97 11.85 -10.74
N VAL A 27 7.19 11.29 -9.82
CA VAL A 27 6.09 10.36 -10.15
C VAL A 27 5.05 11.02 -11.06
N ALA A 28 4.70 12.28 -10.81
CA ALA A 28 3.75 13.02 -11.64
C ALA A 28 4.28 13.22 -13.06
N SER A 29 5.55 13.58 -13.20
CA SER A 29 6.23 13.80 -14.49
C SER A 29 6.30 12.52 -15.31
N GLU A 30 6.61 11.39 -14.67
CA GLU A 30 6.62 10.09 -15.33
C GLU A 30 5.24 9.67 -15.84
N ARG A 31 4.18 9.91 -15.05
CA ARG A 31 2.81 9.66 -15.51
C ARG A 31 2.46 10.53 -16.73
N GLN A 32 2.87 11.80 -16.71
CA GLN A 32 2.63 12.73 -17.81
C GLN A 32 3.42 12.36 -19.08
N SER A 33 4.61 11.77 -18.93
CA SER A 33 5.42 11.27 -20.04
C SER A 33 4.95 9.92 -20.58
N GLY A 34 3.82 9.39 -20.10
CA GLY A 34 3.22 8.14 -20.56
C GLY A 34 3.74 6.88 -19.86
N VAL A 35 4.56 6.99 -18.82
CA VAL A 35 4.97 5.83 -18.02
C VAL A 35 3.79 5.35 -17.18
N THR A 36 3.45 4.07 -17.30
CA THR A 36 2.44 3.45 -16.43
C THR A 36 3.03 3.21 -15.05
N ILE A 37 2.46 3.86 -14.04
CA ILE A 37 2.88 3.74 -12.63
C ILE A 37 1.73 3.20 -11.79
N TYR A 38 2.03 2.22 -10.96
CA TYR A 38 1.13 1.64 -9.98
C TYR A 38 1.42 2.13 -8.56
N PRO A 39 0.39 2.22 -7.69
CA PRO A 39 -1.03 2.18 -8.04
C PRO A 39 -1.48 3.48 -8.76
N PRO A 40 -2.72 3.62 -9.22
CA PRO A 40 -3.30 4.89 -9.64
C PRO A 40 -3.16 5.96 -8.55
N GLN A 41 -3.02 7.22 -8.96
CA GLN A 41 -2.71 8.33 -8.04
C GLN A 41 -3.66 8.43 -6.84
N LYS A 42 -4.96 8.22 -7.05
CA LYS A 42 -5.99 8.26 -5.98
C LYS A 42 -5.83 7.18 -4.91
N ASP A 43 -5.08 6.12 -5.22
CA ASP A 43 -4.95 4.93 -4.37
C ASP A 43 -3.60 4.87 -3.63
N VAL A 44 -2.66 5.78 -3.94
CA VAL A 44 -1.29 5.80 -3.38
C VAL A 44 -1.28 5.84 -1.84
N PHE A 45 -2.20 6.60 -1.24
CA PHE A 45 -2.25 6.81 0.21
C PHE A 45 -3.42 6.06 0.88
N ASN A 46 -3.95 5.01 0.23
CA ASN A 46 -5.12 4.29 0.75
C ASN A 46 -4.90 3.66 2.13
N ALA A 47 -3.67 3.21 2.46
CA ALA A 47 -3.35 2.65 3.77
C ALA A 47 -3.72 3.62 4.91
N PHE A 48 -3.31 4.89 4.77
CA PHE A 48 -3.59 5.98 5.71
C PHE A 48 -5.08 6.37 5.72
N ARG A 49 -5.77 6.20 4.59
CA ARG A 49 -7.22 6.51 4.50
C ARG A 49 -8.08 5.45 5.19
N PHE A 50 -7.68 4.19 5.14
CA PHE A 50 -8.46 3.09 5.72
C PHE A 50 -8.17 2.84 7.19
N THR A 51 -7.02 3.31 7.68
CA THR A 51 -6.58 3.15 9.07
C THR A 51 -6.07 4.50 9.55
N GLU A 52 -6.87 5.24 10.32
CA GLU A 52 -6.42 6.51 10.92
C GLU A 52 -5.36 6.24 11.99
N LEU A 53 -4.50 7.22 12.29
CA LEU A 53 -3.36 7.03 13.19
C LEU A 53 -3.77 6.48 14.57
N GLY A 54 -4.85 7.02 15.17
CA GLY A 54 -5.39 6.54 16.44
C GLY A 54 -5.97 5.12 16.40
N ASP A 55 -6.34 4.63 15.22
CA ASP A 55 -6.96 3.31 15.02
C ASP A 55 -5.95 2.18 14.80
N VAL A 56 -4.66 2.49 14.64
CA VAL A 56 -3.62 1.50 14.32
C VAL A 56 -3.43 0.53 15.49
N LYS A 57 -3.57 -0.77 15.21
CA LYS A 57 -3.34 -1.88 16.15
C LYS A 57 -2.22 -2.81 15.71
N VAL A 58 -2.11 -3.01 14.39
CA VAL A 58 -1.12 -3.90 13.77
C VAL A 58 -0.55 -3.19 12.55
N VAL A 59 0.76 -3.30 12.33
CA VAL A 59 1.42 -2.82 11.12
C VAL A 59 1.99 -4.01 10.37
N ILE A 60 1.63 -4.15 9.09
CA ILE A 60 2.23 -5.13 8.18
C ILE A 60 2.96 -4.34 7.09
N LEU A 61 4.27 -4.52 7.04
CA LEU A 61 5.13 -3.82 6.09
C LEU A 61 5.34 -4.66 4.82
N GLY A 62 5.08 -4.05 3.68
CA GLY A 62 5.50 -4.53 2.37
C GLY A 62 6.63 -3.68 1.80
N GLN A 63 7.21 -4.11 0.69
CA GLN A 63 8.34 -3.42 0.06
C GLN A 63 7.85 -2.41 -0.98
N ASP A 64 7.48 -2.87 -2.17
CA ASP A 64 6.93 -2.07 -3.25
C ASP A 64 5.50 -2.51 -3.61
N PRO A 65 4.71 -1.66 -4.29
CA PRO A 65 3.43 -2.09 -4.83
C PRO A 65 3.65 -3.22 -5.83
N ILE A 66 2.68 -4.12 -5.95
CA ILE A 66 2.79 -5.21 -6.90
C ILE A 66 2.92 -4.65 -8.32
N THR A 67 4.00 -5.05 -9.01
CA THR A 67 4.23 -4.72 -10.40
C THR A 67 3.40 -5.63 -11.30
N ASP A 68 2.61 -5.03 -12.20
CA ASP A 68 1.76 -5.68 -13.21
C ASP A 68 2.53 -6.48 -14.29
N ARG A 69 3.72 -7.01 -13.97
CA ARG A 69 4.38 -7.97 -14.86
C ARG A 69 3.54 -9.25 -14.99
N ASP A 70 2.67 -9.51 -14.01
CA ASP A 70 1.61 -10.50 -14.04
C ASP A 70 0.26 -9.79 -14.28
N ARG A 71 -0.21 -9.79 -15.54
CA ARG A 71 -1.45 -9.17 -16.08
C ARG A 71 -2.79 -9.57 -15.39
N ARG A 72 -2.77 -10.02 -14.14
CA ARG A 72 -3.90 -10.60 -13.38
C ARG A 72 -3.94 -10.19 -11.90
N MET A 73 -2.97 -9.43 -11.40
CA MET A 73 -2.86 -9.12 -9.98
C MET A 73 -2.75 -7.63 -9.75
N VAL A 74 -3.90 -6.97 -9.81
CA VAL A 74 -3.98 -5.59 -9.35
C VAL A 74 -4.53 -5.57 -7.93
N TRP A 75 -3.67 -5.23 -6.98
CA TRP A 75 -4.11 -4.76 -5.67
C TRP A 75 -4.74 -3.39 -5.86
N HIS A 76 -6.01 -3.43 -6.18
CA HIS A 76 -6.88 -2.31 -5.94
C HIS A 76 -7.81 -2.69 -4.80
N PHE A 77 -7.91 -1.78 -3.86
CA PHE A 77 -8.99 -1.63 -2.89
C PHE A 77 -10.37 -1.45 -3.57
N ARG A 78 -10.67 -2.18 -4.66
CA ARG A 78 -11.92 -2.10 -5.44
C ARG A 78 -12.45 -3.39 -6.06
N SER A 79 -11.74 -4.54 -6.09
CA SER A 79 -12.30 -5.71 -6.79
C SER A 79 -11.72 -7.07 -6.37
N SER A 80 -12.62 -8.00 -6.03
CA SER A 80 -12.38 -9.43 -5.78
C SER A 80 -12.02 -10.25 -7.04
N ARG A 81 -11.94 -9.63 -8.22
CA ARG A 81 -11.76 -10.31 -9.51
C ARG A 81 -10.31 -10.61 -9.90
N HIS A 82 -9.34 -10.30 -9.05
CA HIS A 82 -7.92 -10.53 -9.32
C HIS A 82 -7.43 -11.83 -8.70
N ALA A 83 -6.43 -12.45 -9.33
CA ALA A 83 -5.79 -13.65 -8.78
C ALA A 83 -5.14 -13.33 -7.42
N ILE A 84 -5.13 -14.30 -6.51
CA ILE A 84 -4.50 -14.13 -5.19
C ILE A 84 -2.98 -14.23 -5.39
N PRO A 85 -2.19 -13.24 -4.94
CA PRO A 85 -0.73 -13.30 -5.00
C PRO A 85 -0.15 -14.52 -4.28
N PRO A 86 0.98 -15.09 -4.74
CA PRO A 86 1.66 -16.19 -4.04
C PRO A 86 2.00 -15.87 -2.58
N SER A 87 2.42 -14.63 -2.29
CA SER A 87 2.70 -14.17 -0.93
C SER A 87 1.46 -14.22 -0.04
N LEU A 88 0.33 -13.69 -0.53
CA LEU A 88 -0.93 -13.72 0.20
C LEU A 88 -1.48 -15.15 0.34
N LEU A 89 -1.29 -16.01 -0.67
CA LEU A 89 -1.64 -17.43 -0.56
C LEU A 89 -0.87 -18.10 0.59
N ASN A 90 0.41 -17.75 0.78
CA ASN A 90 1.18 -18.28 1.90
C ASN A 90 0.69 -17.72 3.24
N MET A 91 0.31 -16.43 3.30
CA MET A 91 -0.34 -15.87 4.50
C MET A 91 -1.65 -16.59 4.81
N TYR A 92 -2.50 -16.86 3.81
CA TYR A 92 -3.74 -17.60 4.01
C TYR A 92 -3.52 -19.05 4.44
N LYS A 93 -2.49 -19.73 3.93
CA LYS A 93 -2.10 -21.06 4.42
C LYS A 93 -1.73 -21.02 5.89
N GLU A 94 -0.95 -20.03 6.30
CA GLU A 94 -0.55 -19.88 7.70
C GLU A 94 -1.75 -19.59 8.60
N LEU A 95 -2.66 -18.73 8.15
CA LEU A 95 -3.91 -18.45 8.87
C LEU A 95 -4.82 -19.68 9.00
N GLU A 96 -4.95 -20.50 7.96
CA GLU A 96 -5.69 -21.77 8.02
C GLU A 96 -5.09 -22.76 9.02
N ASN A 97 -3.77 -22.77 9.16
CA ASN A 97 -3.07 -23.67 10.07
C ASN A 97 -3.11 -23.21 11.54
N THR A 98 -3.22 -21.90 11.77
CA THR A 98 -3.02 -21.30 13.10
C THR A 98 -4.28 -20.75 13.74
N ILE A 99 -5.29 -20.36 12.95
CA ILE A 99 -6.52 -19.75 13.47
C ILE A 99 -7.68 -20.76 13.32
N PRO A 100 -8.15 -21.36 14.44
CA PRO A 100 -9.27 -22.30 14.40
C PRO A 100 -10.51 -21.69 13.73
N GLY A 101 -11.05 -22.39 12.73
CA GLY A 101 -12.24 -21.96 11.98
C GLY A 101 -11.98 -20.92 10.89
N PHE A 102 -10.74 -20.49 10.67
CA PHE A 102 -10.42 -19.66 9.51
C PHE A 102 -10.50 -20.47 8.21
N THR A 103 -11.24 -19.94 7.24
CA THR A 103 -11.33 -20.51 5.89
C THR A 103 -10.75 -19.52 4.89
N ARG A 104 -9.85 -19.99 4.02
CA ARG A 104 -9.23 -19.13 3.00
C ARG A 104 -10.27 -18.41 2.12
N PRO A 105 -10.23 -17.07 2.06
CA PRO A 105 -11.03 -16.32 1.10
C PRO A 105 -10.63 -16.64 -0.34
N ASN A 106 -11.60 -16.60 -1.25
CA ASN A 106 -11.38 -16.76 -2.69
C ASN A 106 -10.92 -15.45 -3.38
N HIS A 107 -10.47 -14.46 -2.62
CA HIS A 107 -10.03 -13.15 -3.11
C HIS A 107 -8.80 -12.63 -2.36
N GLY A 108 -8.05 -11.73 -2.99
CA GLY A 108 -6.91 -11.04 -2.38
C GLY A 108 -7.26 -9.73 -1.65
N TYR A 109 -8.55 -9.46 -1.41
CA TYR A 109 -9.02 -8.20 -0.88
C TYR A 109 -8.90 -8.08 0.65
N LEU A 110 -8.02 -7.19 1.14
CA LEU A 110 -7.73 -7.02 2.58
C LEU A 110 -8.24 -5.70 3.19
N GLU A 111 -9.18 -4.99 2.56
CA GLU A 111 -9.74 -3.75 3.14
C GLU A 111 -10.38 -3.99 4.51
N SER A 112 -11.00 -5.15 4.72
CA SER A 112 -11.60 -5.50 6.00
C SER A 112 -10.57 -5.54 7.14
N TRP A 113 -9.31 -5.88 6.85
CA TRP A 113 -8.24 -5.83 7.85
C TRP A 113 -7.89 -4.39 8.19
N ALA A 114 -7.74 -3.54 7.17
CA ALA A 114 -7.43 -2.13 7.35
C ALA A 114 -8.48 -1.41 8.22
N ARG A 115 -9.77 -1.63 7.92
CA ARG A 115 -10.89 -1.08 8.71
C ARG A 115 -10.95 -1.55 10.17
N GLN A 116 -10.18 -2.58 10.53
CA GLN A 116 -10.10 -3.11 11.91
C GLN A 116 -8.84 -2.63 12.67
N GLY A 117 -8.02 -1.78 12.05
CA GLY A 117 -6.78 -1.26 12.66
C GLY A 117 -5.50 -1.87 12.10
N VAL A 118 -5.55 -2.63 11.00
CA VAL A 118 -4.35 -3.21 10.38
C VAL A 118 -3.80 -2.27 9.31
N LEU A 119 -2.74 -1.54 9.65
CA LEU A 119 -2.04 -0.69 8.70
C LEU A 119 -1.20 -1.54 7.73
N LEU A 120 -1.68 -1.66 6.49
CA LEU A 120 -0.99 -2.35 5.39
C LEU A 120 -0.15 -1.34 4.60
N LEU A 121 1.11 -1.13 5.00
CA LEU A 121 1.96 -0.07 4.47
C LEU A 121 3.15 -0.63 3.68
N ASN A 122 3.32 -0.19 2.44
CA ASN A 122 4.56 -0.43 1.71
C ASN A 122 5.58 0.67 2.04
N THR A 123 6.86 0.30 2.11
CA THR A 123 7.96 1.27 2.30
C THR A 123 8.19 2.13 1.05
N VAL A 124 7.88 1.59 -0.13
CA VAL A 124 7.81 2.32 -1.40
C VAL A 124 6.34 2.38 -1.85
N LEU A 125 5.82 3.59 -2.12
CA LEU A 125 4.39 3.79 -2.39
C LEU A 125 4.00 3.71 -3.87
N THR A 126 4.96 3.75 -4.79
CA THR A 126 4.70 3.70 -6.23
C THR A 126 5.76 2.88 -6.96
N VAL A 127 5.44 2.38 -8.16
CA VAL A 127 6.37 1.59 -8.98
C VAL A 127 5.99 1.69 -10.45
N ARG A 128 6.96 1.69 -11.35
CA ARG A 128 6.70 1.59 -12.80
C ARG A 128 6.25 0.18 -13.16
N ALA A 129 5.32 0.08 -14.12
CA ALA A 129 4.82 -1.20 -14.62
C ALA A 129 5.96 -2.11 -15.11
N GLY A 130 6.01 -3.33 -14.60
CA GLY A 130 7.02 -4.32 -14.97
C GLY A 130 8.45 -4.07 -14.46
N GLN A 131 8.68 -3.02 -13.66
CA GLN A 131 10.00 -2.67 -13.14
C GLN A 131 9.99 -2.60 -11.60
N ALA A 132 10.19 -3.75 -10.95
CA ALA A 132 10.30 -3.83 -9.49
C ALA A 132 11.39 -2.87 -8.97
N HIS A 133 11.15 -2.27 -7.80
CA HIS A 133 12.06 -1.32 -7.15
C HIS A 133 12.40 -0.05 -7.97
N SER A 134 11.70 0.23 -9.06
CA SER A 134 11.99 1.39 -9.94
C SER A 134 11.92 2.74 -9.25
N HIS A 135 11.19 2.85 -8.14
CA HIS A 135 11.06 4.08 -7.34
C HIS A 135 11.71 3.98 -5.95
N ALA A 136 12.50 2.93 -5.67
CA ALA A 136 13.07 2.71 -4.34
C ALA A 136 13.97 3.87 -3.88
N SER A 137 14.71 4.49 -4.80
CA SER A 137 15.58 5.63 -4.50
C SER A 137 14.87 6.98 -4.45
N LEU A 138 13.59 7.07 -4.84
CA LEU A 138 12.89 8.37 -4.90
C LEU A 138 12.58 8.95 -3.53
N VAL A 139 12.50 8.11 -2.51
CA VAL A 139 12.19 8.53 -1.14
C VAL A 139 13.46 8.99 -0.41
N GLY A 140 14.65 8.78 -1.01
CA GLY A 140 15.94 8.97 -0.34
C GLY A 140 16.17 7.94 0.76
N ASP A 141 17.39 7.86 1.30
CA ASP A 141 17.71 7.08 2.51
C ASP A 141 17.11 7.74 3.76
N VAL A 142 15.81 8.04 3.74
CA VAL A 142 15.06 8.50 4.91
C VAL A 142 14.61 7.24 5.66
N TYR A 143 15.58 6.64 6.37
CA TYR A 143 15.39 5.59 7.38
C TYR A 143 15.97 6.07 8.71
#